data_AF-A0A8T4F3C5-F1
#
_entry.id   AF-A0A8T4F3C5-F1
#
_cell.length_a   1.000
_cell.length_b   1.000
_cell.length_c   1.000
_cell.angle_alpha   90.00
_cell.angle_beta   90.00
_cell.angle_gamma   90.00
#
_symmetry.space_group_name_H-M   'P 1'
#
loop_
_entity.id
_entity.type
_entity.pdbx_description
1 polymer ?
#
loop_
_entity_poly.entity_id
_entity_poly.type
_entity_poly.pdbx_seq_one_letter_code
_entity_poly.pdbx_strand_id
1 'polypeptide(L)'
;MSVVQGQADFVIVHWYPGAGSAADSLTKMSQISGMMSTLRSLINQFAGSRASSIGVAVTEMNPSFQLNSATAALFAADSAFTWFENGAMNLDWWNTHNGTSTSPGTNEDGTPDYHDEGILSSAGTGEPAVNTPFPPYYGLSMVGRAGAPGDTLVQASSSTALLATHAIRTPTGLNVLLVNKDPANSTTVSLAYSGFTPTGTVSVTQWQKGATSISSTTQASATSITVPPYSITVLKSGGGTGGGDTTAPSAPTGLAASGTTSTSTNLSWTASTDNVGVAGYDILRAPGASGGTFAVVGTSTTTSFANTGLTASTTYRYQVRARDAAGNVSAVSNTAQVTTSAGGSTGGPCTAVPTVQSQWSTGYVIQPVTVTNTGTATITSWTVTITLPAGHALTGSWNATVTTSGQTVTAKSVAHNGTLAPGASTTSFGFQGSRPDGNTALPSAYTCTTP
;
A
#
# COMPACT_ATOMS: atom_id res chain seq x y z
N MET A 1 -7.63 -29.65 -19.00
CA MET A 1 -8.48 -28.54 -18.52
C MET A 1 -7.91 -28.15 -17.16
N SER A 2 -7.35 -26.97 -16.95
CA SER A 2 -8.06 -25.69 -17.00
C SER A 2 -7.25 -24.61 -17.73
N VAL A 3 -7.94 -23.78 -18.49
CA VAL A 3 -7.40 -22.63 -19.26
C VAL A 3 -6.87 -21.52 -18.34
N VAL A 4 -7.03 -21.67 -17.02
CA VAL A 4 -6.85 -20.60 -16.03
C VAL A 4 -5.50 -20.65 -15.30
N GLN A 5 -4.76 -21.76 -15.41
CA GLN A 5 -3.61 -22.07 -14.56
C GLN A 5 -2.44 -21.06 -14.67
N GLY A 6 -2.44 -20.18 -15.68
CA GLY A 6 -1.39 -19.18 -15.90
C GLY A 6 -1.81 -17.71 -15.91
N GLN A 7 -3.12 -17.37 -15.83
CA GLN A 7 -3.59 -16.02 -16.16
C GLN A 7 -4.50 -15.34 -15.13
N ALA A 8 -5.13 -16.07 -14.19
CA ALA A 8 -5.99 -15.44 -13.21
C ALA A 8 -5.21 -14.97 -11.98
N ASP A 9 -5.51 -13.74 -11.56
CA ASP A 9 -5.01 -13.14 -10.31
C ASP A 9 -6.08 -13.15 -9.22
N PHE A 10 -7.36 -13.23 -9.60
CA PHE A 10 -8.49 -13.32 -8.68
C PHE A 10 -9.71 -13.95 -9.34
N VAL A 11 -10.69 -14.31 -8.52
CA VAL A 11 -12.05 -14.68 -8.94
C VAL A 11 -13.03 -13.61 -8.53
N ILE A 12 -14.10 -13.47 -9.32
CA ILE A 12 -15.19 -12.54 -9.04
C ILE A 12 -16.36 -13.30 -8.41
N VAL A 13 -16.92 -12.74 -7.34
CA VAL A 13 -18.11 -13.22 -6.64
C VAL A 13 -19.18 -12.14 -6.70
N HIS A 14 -20.36 -12.53 -7.17
CA HIS A 14 -21.57 -11.73 -7.04
C HIS A 14 -22.45 -12.42 -5.99
N TRP A 15 -22.94 -11.68 -5.00
CA TRP A 15 -23.70 -12.26 -3.89
C TRP A 15 -25.00 -11.52 -3.61
N TYR A 16 -26.10 -12.22 -3.90
CA TYR A 16 -27.48 -11.76 -3.80
C TYR A 16 -28.30 -12.82 -3.05
N PRO A 17 -28.23 -12.88 -1.71
CA PRO A 17 -28.79 -13.99 -0.96
C PRO A 17 -30.33 -14.03 -0.98
N GLY A 18 -30.99 -12.91 -1.31
CA GLY A 18 -32.42 -12.73 -1.15
C GLY A 18 -32.86 -12.80 0.31
N ALA A 19 -34.08 -12.37 0.60
CA ALA A 19 -34.67 -12.57 1.92
C ALA A 19 -36.19 -12.57 1.87
N GLY A 20 -36.81 -13.30 2.81
CA GLY A 20 -38.26 -13.24 3.02
C GLY A 20 -38.72 -12.18 4.04
N SER A 21 -37.79 -11.65 4.84
CA SER A 21 -38.06 -10.61 5.85
C SER A 21 -36.78 -9.87 6.24
N ALA A 22 -36.89 -8.78 6.99
CA ALA A 22 -35.72 -8.07 7.52
C ALA A 22 -34.87 -8.96 8.43
N ALA A 23 -35.50 -9.74 9.30
CA ALA A 23 -34.80 -10.67 10.19
C ALA A 23 -34.04 -11.74 9.39
N ASP A 24 -34.66 -12.32 8.36
CA ASP A 24 -34.01 -13.31 7.49
C ASP A 24 -32.80 -12.71 6.76
N SER A 25 -32.95 -11.50 6.19
CA SER A 25 -31.87 -10.76 5.51
C SER A 25 -30.63 -10.62 6.40
N LEU A 26 -30.81 -10.28 7.67
CA LEU A 26 -29.71 -10.05 8.61
C LEU A 26 -29.04 -11.33 9.14
N THR A 27 -29.54 -12.52 8.79
CA THR A 27 -28.90 -13.80 9.11
C THR A 27 -28.01 -14.34 7.99
N LYS A 28 -28.12 -13.78 6.76
CA LYS A 28 -27.45 -14.31 5.56
C LYS A 28 -25.92 -14.27 5.65
N MET A 29 -25.35 -13.40 6.47
CA MET A 29 -23.90 -13.33 6.72
C MET A 29 -23.32 -14.66 7.19
N SER A 30 -24.11 -15.51 7.87
CA SER A 30 -23.70 -16.86 8.30
C SER A 30 -23.34 -17.80 7.14
N GLN A 31 -23.77 -17.50 5.91
CA GLN A 31 -23.45 -18.30 4.72
C GLN A 31 -22.04 -18.04 4.19
N ILE A 32 -21.46 -16.87 4.49
CA ILE A 32 -20.22 -16.37 3.86
C ILE A 32 -19.04 -17.32 4.10
N SER A 33 -18.87 -17.82 5.32
CA SER A 33 -17.76 -18.73 5.64
C SER A 33 -17.84 -20.06 4.88
N GLY A 34 -19.04 -20.64 4.75
CA GLY A 34 -19.28 -21.85 3.97
C GLY A 34 -19.07 -21.64 2.47
N MET A 35 -19.56 -20.51 1.94
CA MET A 35 -19.33 -20.14 0.53
C MET A 35 -17.84 -19.95 0.25
N MET A 36 -17.13 -19.23 1.11
CA MET A 36 -15.70 -18.99 0.95
C MET A 36 -14.89 -20.29 1.08
N SER A 37 -15.22 -21.15 2.03
CA SER A 37 -14.58 -22.46 2.16
C SER A 37 -14.73 -23.29 0.89
N THR A 38 -15.94 -23.33 0.34
CA THR A 38 -16.24 -24.03 -0.93
C THR A 38 -15.45 -23.41 -2.09
N LEU A 39 -15.45 -22.09 -2.21
CA LEU A 39 -14.72 -21.37 -3.26
C LEU A 39 -13.22 -21.61 -3.17
N ARG A 40 -12.63 -21.57 -1.96
CA ARG A 40 -11.21 -21.85 -1.74
C ARG A 40 -10.85 -23.30 -2.07
N SER A 41 -11.74 -24.25 -1.76
CA SER A 41 -11.56 -25.65 -2.18
C SER A 41 -11.50 -25.78 -3.71
N LEU A 42 -12.40 -25.09 -4.44
CA LEU A 42 -12.40 -25.09 -5.90
C LEU A 42 -11.14 -24.41 -6.46
N ILE A 43 -10.72 -23.27 -5.89
CA ILE A 43 -9.47 -22.61 -6.28
C ILE A 43 -8.28 -23.55 -6.08
N ASN A 44 -8.17 -24.23 -4.94
CA ASN A 44 -7.11 -25.21 -4.68
C ASN A 44 -7.10 -26.35 -5.70
N GLN A 45 -8.28 -26.84 -6.08
CA GLN A 45 -8.42 -27.91 -7.07
C GLN A 45 -7.95 -27.48 -8.47
N PHE A 46 -8.28 -26.26 -8.89
CA PHE A 46 -8.12 -25.85 -10.30
C PHE A 46 -6.95 -24.91 -10.59
N ALA A 47 -6.40 -24.22 -9.58
CA ALA A 47 -5.29 -23.28 -9.74
C ALA A 47 -3.91 -23.89 -9.38
N GLY A 48 -3.86 -25.10 -8.82
CA GLY A 48 -2.61 -25.79 -8.48
C GLY A 48 -1.72 -24.97 -7.53
N SER A 49 -0.43 -24.83 -7.86
CA SER A 49 0.54 -24.10 -7.02
C SER A 49 0.25 -22.59 -6.87
N ARG A 50 -0.62 -22.01 -7.71
CA ARG A 50 -1.03 -20.61 -7.62
C ARG A 50 -2.25 -20.38 -6.72
N ALA A 51 -2.86 -21.42 -6.17
CA ALA A 51 -4.12 -21.28 -5.45
C ALA A 51 -4.09 -20.26 -4.30
N SER A 52 -2.97 -20.17 -3.58
CA SER A 52 -2.78 -19.20 -2.50
C SER A 52 -2.63 -17.75 -2.97
N SER A 53 -2.27 -17.52 -4.24
CA SER A 53 -2.14 -16.18 -4.82
C SER A 53 -3.42 -15.68 -5.49
N ILE A 54 -4.44 -16.52 -5.63
CA ILE A 54 -5.71 -16.11 -6.25
C ILE A 54 -6.54 -15.33 -5.23
N GLY A 55 -6.74 -14.04 -5.47
CA GLY A 55 -7.65 -13.20 -4.67
C GLY A 55 -9.12 -13.58 -4.86
N VAL A 56 -9.98 -13.16 -3.93
CA VAL A 56 -11.44 -13.24 -4.10
C VAL A 56 -11.99 -11.84 -4.05
N ALA A 57 -12.54 -11.37 -5.17
CA ALA A 57 -13.18 -10.08 -5.30
C ALA A 57 -14.70 -10.22 -5.20
N VAL A 58 -15.34 -9.51 -4.28
CA VAL A 58 -16.80 -9.38 -4.26
C VAL A 58 -17.15 -8.09 -5.01
N THR A 59 -17.44 -8.19 -6.31
CA THR A 59 -17.64 -7.00 -7.16
C THR A 59 -19.10 -6.58 -7.24
N GLU A 60 -20.00 -7.40 -6.73
CA GLU A 60 -21.41 -7.05 -6.65
C GLU A 60 -22.05 -7.72 -5.44
N MET A 61 -22.65 -6.93 -4.56
CA MET A 61 -23.53 -7.47 -3.53
C MET A 61 -24.64 -6.51 -3.14
N ASN A 62 -25.77 -7.08 -2.75
CA ASN A 62 -26.84 -6.43 -1.99
C ASN A 62 -27.75 -7.54 -1.39
N PRO A 63 -28.64 -7.24 -0.43
CA PRO A 63 -29.51 -8.27 0.16
C PRO A 63 -30.64 -8.73 -0.77
N SER A 64 -30.85 -8.07 -1.91
CA SER A 64 -32.00 -8.23 -2.81
C SER A 64 -33.35 -8.15 -2.08
N PHE A 65 -33.39 -7.35 -1.01
CA PHE A 65 -34.54 -7.16 -0.13
C PHE A 65 -34.47 -5.75 0.47
N GLN A 66 -35.53 -4.95 0.28
CA GLN A 66 -35.70 -3.61 0.84
C GLN A 66 -34.41 -2.77 0.73
N LEU A 67 -33.95 -2.57 -0.50
CA LEU A 67 -32.58 -2.12 -0.80
C LEU A 67 -32.28 -0.71 -0.28
N ASN A 68 -33.30 0.12 -0.05
CA ASN A 68 -33.13 1.47 0.52
C ASN A 68 -33.49 1.54 2.01
N SER A 69 -33.55 0.41 2.72
CA SER A 69 -33.99 0.37 4.13
C SER A 69 -32.85 0.36 5.14
N ALA A 70 -33.18 0.60 6.42
CA ALA A 70 -32.22 0.41 7.50
C ALA A 70 -31.69 -1.02 7.57
N THR A 71 -32.50 -2.03 7.25
CA THR A 71 -32.06 -3.43 7.13
C THR A 71 -30.91 -3.57 6.14
N ALA A 72 -31.01 -2.94 4.96
CA ALA A 72 -29.94 -2.96 3.97
C ALA A 72 -28.67 -2.23 4.47
N ALA A 73 -28.79 -1.19 5.29
CA ALA A 73 -27.64 -0.54 5.93
C ALA A 73 -26.90 -1.46 6.91
N LEU A 74 -27.64 -2.15 7.79
CA LEU A 74 -27.06 -3.11 8.73
C LEU A 74 -26.42 -4.29 7.99
N PHE A 75 -27.10 -4.81 6.96
CA PHE A 75 -26.58 -5.84 6.07
C PHE A 75 -25.27 -5.38 5.43
N ALA A 76 -25.22 -4.17 4.88
CA ALA A 76 -24.01 -3.63 4.23
C ALA A 76 -22.80 -3.61 5.16
N ALA A 77 -22.98 -3.14 6.40
CA ALA A 77 -21.89 -3.03 7.36
C ALA A 77 -21.37 -4.38 7.87
N ASP A 78 -22.27 -5.29 8.24
CA ASP A 78 -21.92 -6.62 8.77
C ASP A 78 -21.38 -7.54 7.68
N SER A 79 -22.02 -7.58 6.51
CA SER A 79 -21.51 -8.38 5.39
C SER A 79 -20.14 -7.92 4.90
N ALA A 80 -19.87 -6.61 4.89
CA ALA A 80 -18.57 -6.08 4.50
C ALA A 80 -17.43 -6.69 5.33
N PHE A 81 -17.51 -6.57 6.65
CA PHE A 81 -16.47 -7.14 7.51
C PHE A 81 -16.48 -8.66 7.54
N THR A 82 -17.65 -9.31 7.47
CA THR A 82 -17.71 -10.77 7.39
C THR A 82 -17.00 -11.30 6.14
N TRP A 83 -17.15 -10.66 4.97
CA TRP A 83 -16.41 -11.03 3.75
C TRP A 83 -14.90 -10.82 3.91
N PHE A 84 -14.47 -9.71 4.48
CA PHE A 84 -13.05 -9.44 4.72
C PHE A 84 -12.43 -10.42 5.72
N GLU A 85 -13.14 -10.76 6.80
CA GLU A 85 -12.72 -11.76 7.80
C GLU A 85 -12.54 -13.16 7.17
N ASN A 86 -13.29 -13.44 6.10
CA ASN A 86 -13.17 -14.68 5.34
C ASN A 86 -12.19 -14.57 4.15
N GLY A 87 -11.48 -13.44 4.00
CA GLY A 87 -10.39 -13.30 3.04
C GLY A 87 -10.82 -12.85 1.64
N ALA A 88 -11.94 -12.14 1.52
CA ALA A 88 -12.20 -11.28 0.36
C ALA A 88 -11.25 -10.07 0.37
N MET A 89 -10.82 -9.63 -0.81
CA MET A 89 -9.87 -8.52 -0.95
C MET A 89 -10.54 -7.17 -1.24
N ASN A 90 -11.74 -7.19 -1.80
CA ASN A 90 -12.59 -6.03 -2.00
C ASN A 90 -14.05 -6.42 -1.86
N LEU A 91 -14.88 -5.39 -1.74
CA LEU A 91 -16.31 -5.53 -1.68
C LEU A 91 -16.97 -4.29 -2.26
N ASP A 92 -17.79 -4.51 -3.28
CA ASP A 92 -18.49 -3.47 -3.99
C ASP A 92 -20.00 -3.70 -3.82
N TRP A 93 -20.69 -2.69 -3.28
CA TRP A 93 -22.14 -2.69 -3.25
C TRP A 93 -22.67 -2.45 -4.66
N TRP A 94 -23.71 -3.18 -5.04
CA TRP A 94 -24.30 -3.05 -6.38
C TRP A 94 -24.85 -1.64 -6.61
N ASN A 95 -24.14 -0.92 -7.47
CA ASN A 95 -24.39 0.40 -8.07
C ASN A 95 -24.54 1.62 -7.13
N THR A 96 -24.08 2.77 -7.62
CA THR A 96 -24.20 4.06 -6.92
C THR A 96 -25.58 4.68 -7.13
N HIS A 97 -26.03 4.67 -8.39
CA HIS A 97 -27.35 5.07 -8.84
C HIS A 97 -27.86 3.99 -9.79
N ASN A 98 -29.06 3.47 -9.57
CA ASN A 98 -29.68 2.55 -10.52
C ASN A 98 -30.89 3.20 -11.21
N GLY A 99 -31.75 3.82 -10.39
CA GLY A 99 -32.90 4.59 -10.82
C GLY A 99 -34.11 3.79 -11.32
N THR A 100 -35.28 4.39 -11.12
CA THR A 100 -36.62 4.00 -11.61
C THR A 100 -37.16 2.65 -11.17
N SER A 101 -37.56 2.59 -9.91
CA SER A 101 -38.78 1.85 -9.59
C SER A 101 -40.00 2.67 -10.00
N THR A 102 -40.91 2.06 -10.75
CA THR A 102 -42.19 2.66 -11.11
C THR A 102 -43.26 2.47 -10.02
N SER A 103 -42.88 1.95 -8.84
CA SER A 103 -43.81 1.63 -7.76
C SER A 103 -43.10 1.68 -6.40
N PRO A 104 -42.95 2.87 -5.78
CA PRO A 104 -42.47 2.96 -4.41
C PRO A 104 -43.43 2.24 -3.46
N GLY A 105 -42.87 1.39 -2.59
CA GLY A 105 -43.57 0.65 -1.56
C GLY A 105 -43.31 1.21 -0.16
N THR A 106 -43.46 0.34 0.84
CA THR A 106 -43.15 0.66 2.23
C THR A 106 -42.34 -0.50 2.81
N ASN A 107 -41.20 -0.19 3.39
CA ASN A 107 -40.35 -1.14 4.09
C ASN A 107 -41.05 -1.69 5.33
N GLU A 108 -40.54 -2.79 5.88
CA GLU A 108 -41.08 -3.40 7.11
C GLU A 108 -41.00 -2.46 8.32
N ASP A 109 -40.10 -1.49 8.27
CA ASP A 109 -39.92 -0.48 9.31
C ASP A 109 -40.80 0.78 9.12
N GLY A 110 -41.68 0.78 8.13
CA GLY A 110 -42.61 1.88 7.83
C GLY A 110 -42.01 3.01 6.99
N THR A 111 -40.73 2.92 6.60
CA THR A 111 -40.10 3.92 5.73
C THR A 111 -40.45 3.68 4.26
N PRO A 112 -40.41 4.72 3.40
CA PRO A 112 -40.59 4.52 1.96
C PRO A 112 -39.58 3.52 1.39
N ASP A 113 -40.07 2.54 0.63
CA ASP A 113 -39.22 1.67 -0.17
C ASP A 113 -39.23 2.22 -1.60
N TYR A 114 -38.14 2.85 -2.02
CA TYR A 114 -38.07 3.40 -3.36
C TYR A 114 -37.80 2.31 -4.40
N HIS A 115 -37.46 1.08 -3.99
CA HIS A 115 -36.93 0.02 -4.87
C HIS A 115 -35.82 0.54 -5.82
N ASP A 116 -35.09 1.57 -5.42
CA ASP A 116 -33.87 1.97 -6.10
C ASP A 116 -32.78 1.01 -5.63
N GLU A 117 -32.05 0.38 -6.54
CA GLU A 117 -30.96 -0.51 -6.14
C GLU A 117 -29.67 0.25 -5.82
N GLY A 118 -29.64 1.56 -6.06
CA GLY A 118 -28.52 2.43 -5.74
C GLY A 118 -28.42 2.80 -4.26
N ILE A 119 -27.24 3.27 -3.85
CA ILE A 119 -27.01 3.82 -2.51
C ILE A 119 -27.33 5.31 -2.40
N LEU A 120 -27.48 6.00 -3.54
CA LEU A 120 -27.85 7.40 -3.65
C LEU A 120 -29.08 7.55 -4.57
N SER A 121 -30.03 8.39 -4.16
CA SER A 121 -31.21 8.73 -4.97
C SER A 121 -30.81 9.19 -6.38
N SER A 122 -31.50 8.65 -7.38
CA SER A 122 -31.42 9.06 -8.78
C SER A 122 -32.32 10.26 -9.11
N ALA A 123 -33.10 10.75 -8.14
CA ALA A 123 -34.26 11.62 -8.33
C ALA A 123 -35.34 11.02 -9.25
N GLY A 124 -35.52 9.70 -9.14
CA GLY A 124 -36.64 8.99 -9.77
C GLY A 124 -38.01 9.46 -9.27
N THR A 125 -39.08 8.92 -9.84
CA THR A 125 -40.44 9.30 -9.45
C THR A 125 -40.73 8.89 -8.01
N GLY A 126 -41.00 9.86 -7.14
CA GLY A 126 -41.26 9.62 -5.71
C GLY A 126 -40.00 9.54 -4.84
N GLU A 127 -38.81 9.53 -5.44
CA GLU A 127 -37.54 9.58 -4.71
C GLU A 127 -37.21 10.99 -4.21
N PRO A 128 -36.32 11.12 -3.21
CA PRO A 128 -35.75 12.40 -2.80
C PRO A 128 -34.89 13.05 -3.91
N ALA A 129 -34.37 14.25 -3.64
CA ALA A 129 -33.44 14.93 -4.56
C ALA A 129 -32.24 14.05 -4.92
N VAL A 130 -31.68 14.25 -6.13
CA VAL A 130 -30.53 13.49 -6.62
C VAL A 130 -29.37 13.55 -5.63
N ASN A 131 -28.65 12.45 -5.47
CA ASN A 131 -27.56 12.28 -4.50
C ASN A 131 -27.99 12.31 -3.03
N THR A 132 -29.29 12.31 -2.72
CA THR A 132 -29.73 12.08 -1.34
C THR A 132 -29.33 10.66 -0.92
N PRO A 133 -28.57 10.49 0.17
CA PRO A 133 -28.14 9.17 0.60
C PRO A 133 -29.30 8.32 1.08
N PHE A 134 -29.36 7.07 0.62
CA PHE A 134 -30.20 6.04 1.23
C PHE A 134 -29.46 5.36 2.40
N PRO A 135 -30.17 4.72 3.34
CA PRO A 135 -29.59 3.97 4.44
C PRO A 135 -28.31 3.13 4.13
N PRO A 136 -28.21 2.36 3.02
CA PRO A 136 -26.99 1.61 2.71
C PRO A 136 -25.73 2.47 2.56
N TYR A 137 -25.86 3.71 2.09
CA TYR A 137 -24.74 4.66 2.06
C TYR A 137 -24.14 4.86 3.44
N TYR A 138 -24.99 5.00 4.47
CA TYR A 138 -24.52 5.15 5.85
C TYR A 138 -23.92 3.85 6.38
N GLY A 139 -24.49 2.69 6.02
CA GLY A 139 -23.91 1.38 6.31
C GLY A 139 -22.47 1.25 5.82
N LEU A 140 -22.25 1.50 4.53
CA LEU A 140 -20.91 1.48 3.92
C LEU A 140 -20.00 2.59 4.45
N SER A 141 -20.55 3.78 4.73
CA SER A 141 -19.82 4.88 5.36
C SER A 141 -19.31 4.53 6.76
N MET A 142 -20.03 3.67 7.49
CA MET A 142 -19.60 3.16 8.79
C MET A 142 -18.49 2.12 8.67
N VAL A 143 -18.45 1.33 7.59
CA VAL A 143 -17.32 0.41 7.29
C VAL A 143 -16.02 1.18 7.15
N GLY A 144 -16.00 2.22 6.30
CA GLY A 144 -14.82 3.09 6.13
C GLY A 144 -14.48 3.93 7.37
N ARG A 145 -15.41 4.07 8.31
CA ARG A 145 -15.12 4.64 9.64
C ARG A 145 -14.52 3.61 10.57
N ALA A 146 -14.90 2.33 10.49
CA ALA A 146 -14.40 1.29 11.36
C ALA A 146 -12.97 0.83 11.00
N GLY A 147 -12.63 0.78 9.72
CA GLY A 147 -11.30 0.36 9.26
C GLY A 147 -10.88 0.98 7.94
N ALA A 148 -9.57 0.97 7.69
CA ALA A 148 -8.94 1.45 6.47
C ALA A 148 -7.98 0.40 5.88
N PRO A 149 -7.60 0.51 4.59
CA PRO A 149 -6.57 -0.34 4.01
C PRO A 149 -5.27 -0.31 4.84
N GLY A 150 -4.75 -1.49 5.17
CA GLY A 150 -3.56 -1.65 6.02
C GLY A 150 -3.86 -1.93 7.49
N ASP A 151 -5.10 -1.73 7.95
CA ASP A 151 -5.54 -2.22 9.26
C ASP A 151 -5.69 -3.74 9.26
N THR A 152 -5.69 -4.34 10.45
CA THR A 152 -5.80 -5.80 10.63
C THR A 152 -7.12 -6.16 11.30
N LEU A 153 -7.93 -6.99 10.66
CA LEU A 153 -9.09 -7.60 11.31
C LEU A 153 -8.63 -8.60 12.38
N VAL A 154 -9.22 -8.50 13.56
CA VAL A 154 -8.95 -9.41 14.68
C VAL A 154 -10.23 -10.09 15.11
N GLN A 155 -10.09 -11.29 15.69
CA GLN A 155 -11.26 -12.06 16.11
C GLN A 155 -12.09 -11.29 17.13
N ALA A 156 -13.39 -11.22 16.86
CA ALA A 156 -14.41 -10.69 17.76
C ALA A 156 -15.55 -11.70 17.85
N SER A 157 -16.24 -11.73 18.99
CA SER A 157 -17.40 -12.59 19.17
C SER A 157 -18.44 -11.87 20.00
N SER A 158 -19.71 -12.15 19.72
CA SER A 158 -20.85 -11.65 20.47
C SER A 158 -21.52 -12.81 21.19
N SER A 159 -22.03 -12.55 22.39
CA SER A 159 -22.84 -13.51 23.15
C SER A 159 -24.30 -13.54 22.68
N THR A 160 -24.71 -12.66 21.77
CA THR A 160 -26.08 -12.58 21.25
C THR A 160 -26.11 -12.57 19.72
N ALA A 161 -27.08 -13.28 19.15
CA ALA A 161 -27.21 -13.40 17.68
C ALA A 161 -27.66 -12.09 17.00
N LEU A 162 -28.34 -11.20 17.74
CA LEU A 162 -28.83 -9.92 17.24
C LEU A 162 -27.78 -8.80 17.31
N LEU A 163 -26.59 -9.06 17.85
CA LEU A 163 -25.50 -8.11 17.86
C LEU A 163 -24.31 -8.70 17.11
N ALA A 164 -24.04 -8.20 15.91
CA ALA A 164 -22.78 -8.52 15.23
C ALA A 164 -21.67 -7.61 15.76
N THR A 165 -20.45 -8.15 15.80
CA THR A 165 -19.26 -7.40 16.23
C THR A 165 -18.07 -7.75 15.35
N HIS A 166 -17.34 -6.71 14.95
CA HIS A 166 -16.10 -6.81 14.21
C HIS A 166 -15.05 -5.93 14.88
N ALA A 167 -13.82 -6.42 14.97
CA ALA A 167 -12.73 -5.70 15.61
C ALA A 167 -11.58 -5.47 14.62
N ILE A 168 -11.10 -4.23 14.58
CA ILE A 168 -10.11 -3.76 13.61
C ILE A 168 -8.94 -3.17 14.39
N ARG A 169 -7.81 -3.86 14.40
CA ARG A 169 -6.56 -3.35 14.96
C ARG A 169 -5.96 -2.34 13.98
N THR A 170 -5.73 -1.14 14.47
CA THR A 170 -5.06 -0.07 13.75
C THR A 170 -3.61 0.06 14.25
N PRO A 171 -2.75 0.85 13.59
CA PRO A 171 -1.40 1.10 14.08
C PRO A 171 -1.33 1.71 15.49
N THR A 172 -2.41 2.34 15.97
CA THR A 172 -2.42 3.10 17.22
C THR A 172 -3.50 2.66 18.22
N GLY A 173 -4.25 1.60 17.92
CA GLY A 173 -5.30 1.13 18.81
C GLY A 173 -6.20 0.06 18.21
N LEU A 174 -7.44 0.04 18.68
CA LEU A 174 -8.45 -0.93 18.29
C LEU A 174 -9.78 -0.22 18.07
N ASN A 175 -10.39 -0.49 16.92
CA ASN A 175 -11.74 -0.09 16.60
C ASN A 175 -12.67 -1.29 16.75
N VAL A 176 -13.87 -1.07 17.25
CA VAL A 176 -14.93 -2.08 17.32
C VAL A 176 -16.15 -1.56 16.58
N LEU A 177 -16.59 -2.28 15.56
CA LEU A 177 -17.88 -2.05 14.93
C LEU A 177 -18.92 -3.00 15.53
N LEU A 178 -20.05 -2.45 15.95
CA LEU A 178 -21.19 -3.15 16.51
C LEU A 178 -22.41 -2.89 15.62
N VAL A 179 -23.13 -3.94 15.24
CA VAL A 179 -24.37 -3.85 14.47
C VAL A 179 -25.49 -4.45 15.30
N ASN A 180 -26.39 -3.61 15.81
CA ASN A 180 -27.58 -4.07 16.51
C ASN A 180 -28.71 -4.32 15.50
N LYS A 181 -29.05 -5.59 15.34
CA LYS A 181 -30.08 -6.13 14.46
C LYS A 181 -31.43 -6.29 15.17
N ASP A 182 -31.58 -5.82 16.40
CA ASP A 182 -32.88 -5.75 17.07
C ASP A 182 -33.63 -4.49 16.58
N PRO A 183 -34.86 -4.62 16.04
CA PRO A 183 -35.65 -3.50 15.52
C PRO A 183 -36.23 -2.57 16.60
N ALA A 184 -36.28 -3.02 17.86
CA ALA A 184 -37.04 -2.39 18.92
C ALA A 184 -36.19 -2.05 20.16
N ASN A 185 -35.20 -2.88 20.48
CA ASN A 185 -34.49 -2.76 21.75
C ASN A 185 -33.07 -2.21 21.58
N SER A 186 -32.73 -1.25 22.45
CA SER A 186 -31.34 -0.88 22.67
C SER A 186 -30.64 -1.98 23.45
N THR A 187 -29.38 -2.25 23.13
CA THR A 187 -28.55 -3.23 23.86
C THR A 187 -27.41 -2.50 24.57
N THR A 188 -27.27 -2.70 25.88
CA THR A 188 -26.05 -2.32 26.59
C THR A 188 -25.02 -3.43 26.43
N VAL A 189 -23.92 -3.12 25.76
CA VAL A 189 -22.85 -4.06 25.42
C VAL A 189 -21.70 -3.85 26.39
N SER A 190 -21.28 -4.91 27.07
CA SER A 190 -20.01 -4.94 27.80
C SER A 190 -18.93 -5.50 26.89
N LEU A 191 -17.85 -4.73 26.68
CA LEU A 191 -16.73 -5.11 25.82
C LEU A 191 -15.57 -5.62 26.67
N ALA A 192 -15.14 -6.84 26.37
CA ALA A 192 -13.93 -7.44 26.92
C ALA A 192 -12.87 -7.56 25.82
N TYR A 193 -11.65 -7.17 26.15
CA TYR A 193 -10.54 -7.12 25.21
C TYR A 193 -9.46 -8.10 25.66
N SER A 194 -9.15 -9.08 24.81
CA SER A 194 -8.05 -10.02 25.08
C SER A 194 -6.76 -9.41 24.56
N GLY A 195 -5.76 -9.28 25.44
CA GLY A 195 -4.45 -8.76 25.05
C GLY A 195 -4.44 -7.30 24.60
N PHE A 196 -5.49 -6.52 24.87
CA PHE A 196 -5.55 -5.08 24.62
C PHE A 196 -6.29 -4.42 25.77
N THR A 197 -5.80 -3.29 26.27
CA THR A 197 -6.50 -2.50 27.29
C THR A 197 -6.76 -1.10 26.72
N PRO A 198 -7.99 -0.76 26.34
CA PRO A 198 -8.29 0.58 25.82
C PRO A 198 -8.00 1.65 26.88
N THR A 199 -7.32 2.72 26.50
CA THR A 199 -7.06 3.87 27.38
C THR A 199 -7.47 5.18 26.72
N GLY A 200 -7.60 6.22 27.54
CA GLY A 200 -7.94 7.55 27.07
C GLY A 200 -9.39 7.67 26.58
N THR A 201 -9.65 8.78 25.88
CA THR A 201 -10.97 9.11 25.36
C THR A 201 -11.30 8.24 24.15
N VAL A 202 -12.48 7.64 24.17
CA VAL A 202 -13.01 6.82 23.08
C VAL A 202 -13.89 7.68 22.19
N SER A 203 -13.61 7.66 20.90
CA SER A 203 -14.51 8.25 19.90
C SER A 203 -15.61 7.25 19.57
N VAL A 204 -16.86 7.69 19.63
CA VAL A 204 -18.02 6.88 19.32
C VAL A 204 -18.72 7.50 18.13
N THR A 205 -18.86 6.75 17.05
CA THR A 205 -19.57 7.18 15.85
C THR A 205 -20.78 6.28 15.63
N GLN A 206 -21.95 6.86 15.40
CA GLN A 206 -23.21 6.12 15.33
C GLN A 206 -24.10 6.56 14.18
N TRP A 207 -24.71 5.58 13.54
CA TRP A 207 -25.87 5.74 12.66
C TRP A 207 -26.98 4.81 13.13
N GLN A 208 -28.24 5.24 13.04
CA GLN A 208 -29.40 4.45 13.43
C GLN A 208 -30.55 4.65 12.43
N LYS A 209 -31.49 3.72 12.41
CA LYS A 209 -32.72 3.82 11.59
C LYS A 209 -33.36 5.22 11.71
N GLY A 210 -33.70 5.79 10.55
CA GLY A 210 -34.34 7.11 10.44
C GLY A 210 -33.37 8.29 10.50
N ALA A 211 -32.08 8.08 10.80
CA ALA A 211 -31.09 9.15 10.81
C ALA A 211 -30.65 9.51 9.39
N THR A 212 -30.64 10.81 9.09
CA THR A 212 -30.12 11.41 7.85
C THR A 212 -28.66 11.86 7.96
N SER A 213 -28.00 11.53 9.07
CA SER A 213 -26.59 11.85 9.30
C SER A 213 -25.95 10.85 10.26
N ILE A 214 -24.62 10.81 10.25
CA ILE A 214 -23.81 10.06 11.21
C ILE A 214 -23.44 11.00 12.34
N SER A 215 -23.69 10.58 13.57
CA SER A 215 -23.32 11.33 14.77
C SER A 215 -21.98 10.85 15.33
N SER A 216 -21.24 11.76 15.97
CA SER A 216 -20.01 11.43 16.68
C SER A 216 -20.01 12.05 18.08
N THR A 217 -19.69 11.26 19.07
CA THR A 217 -19.54 11.66 20.47
C THR A 217 -18.24 11.10 21.03
N THR A 218 -17.94 11.42 22.28
CA THR A 218 -16.81 10.81 23.00
C THR A 218 -17.29 10.25 24.33
N GLN A 219 -16.60 9.23 24.83
CA GLN A 219 -16.81 8.69 26.17
C GLN A 219 -15.49 8.30 26.82
N ALA A 220 -15.51 8.20 28.15
CA ALA A 220 -14.31 8.00 28.95
C ALA A 220 -13.78 6.55 28.97
N SER A 221 -14.60 5.57 28.58
CA SER A 221 -14.24 4.13 28.63
C SER A 221 -14.68 3.42 27.37
N ALA A 222 -13.94 2.41 26.91
CA ALA A 222 -14.36 1.54 25.80
C ALA A 222 -15.01 0.24 26.27
N THR A 223 -15.17 0.02 27.59
CA THR A 223 -15.64 -1.27 28.14
C THR A 223 -17.15 -1.42 28.15
N SER A 224 -17.90 -0.35 27.87
CA SER A 224 -19.36 -0.40 27.83
C SER A 224 -19.92 0.63 26.84
N ILE A 225 -20.98 0.27 26.14
CA ILE A 225 -21.70 1.17 25.23
C ILE A 225 -23.16 0.74 25.10
N THR A 226 -24.07 1.70 25.00
CA THR A 226 -25.45 1.42 24.60
C THR A 226 -25.57 1.57 23.09
N VAL A 227 -26.01 0.50 22.42
CA VAL A 227 -26.20 0.42 20.97
C VAL A 227 -27.70 0.47 20.68
N PRO A 228 -28.22 1.55 20.05
CA PRO A 228 -29.64 1.71 19.74
C PRO A 228 -30.22 0.57 18.87
N PRO A 229 -31.54 0.37 18.81
CA PRO A 229 -32.14 -0.57 17.86
C PRO A 229 -31.81 -0.16 16.41
N TYR A 230 -31.67 -1.15 15.53
CA TYR A 230 -31.29 -0.97 14.13
C TYR A 230 -30.24 0.12 13.92
N SER A 231 -29.06 -0.13 14.48
CA SER A 231 -27.97 0.84 14.45
C SER A 231 -26.62 0.20 14.23
N ILE A 232 -25.68 1.04 13.78
CA ILE A 232 -24.28 0.71 13.59
C ILE A 232 -23.49 1.67 14.46
N THR A 233 -22.66 1.12 15.35
CA THR A 233 -21.81 1.89 16.26
C THR A 233 -20.37 1.51 16.03
N VAL A 234 -19.51 2.51 15.86
CA VAL A 234 -18.05 2.34 15.81
C VAL A 234 -17.46 2.99 17.05
N LEU A 235 -16.78 2.20 17.86
CA LEU A 235 -15.93 2.68 18.94
C LEU A 235 -14.49 2.70 18.44
N LYS A 236 -13.81 3.82 18.59
CA LYS A 236 -12.37 3.93 18.35
C LYS A 236 -11.67 4.23 19.65
N SER A 237 -10.87 3.28 20.11
CA SER A 237 -9.98 3.47 21.22
C SER A 237 -8.55 3.58 20.71
N GLY A 238 -7.91 4.72 20.96
CA GLY A 238 -6.46 4.84 20.86
C GLY A 238 -5.80 4.21 22.07
N GLY A 239 -4.47 4.01 22.02
CA GLY A 239 -3.65 3.73 23.19
C GLY A 239 -4.15 2.55 24.02
N GLY A 240 -3.67 1.36 23.71
CA GLY A 240 -3.84 0.23 24.60
C GLY A 240 -2.73 -0.74 24.34
N THR A 241 -1.90 -0.98 25.35
CA THR A 241 -0.79 -1.91 25.24
C THR A 241 -1.37 -3.26 24.80
N GLY A 242 -0.99 -3.65 23.59
CA GLY A 242 -1.11 -5.03 23.14
C GLY A 242 -0.28 -5.89 24.11
N GLY A 243 -0.93 -6.49 25.11
CA GLY A 243 -0.35 -7.40 26.08
C GLY A 243 1.05 -7.04 26.60
N GLY A 244 1.19 -5.98 27.42
CA GLY A 244 2.34 -5.83 28.33
C GLY A 244 3.75 -5.76 27.73
N ASP A 245 3.92 -5.69 26.41
CA ASP A 245 5.25 -5.62 25.82
C ASP A 245 5.82 -4.21 25.88
N THR A 246 6.73 -4.00 26.84
CA THR A 246 7.48 -2.74 27.01
C THR A 246 8.92 -2.85 26.53
N THR A 247 9.29 -3.99 25.94
CA THR A 247 10.66 -4.24 25.50
C THR A 247 10.75 -3.82 24.04
N ALA A 248 11.70 -2.94 23.72
CA ALA A 248 11.94 -2.58 22.33
C ALA A 248 12.67 -3.71 21.60
N PRO A 249 12.41 -3.90 20.30
CA PRO A 249 13.20 -4.81 19.47
C PRO A 249 14.69 -4.50 19.55
N SER A 250 15.52 -5.50 19.26
CA SER A 250 16.96 -5.28 19.07
C SER A 250 17.19 -4.30 17.92
N ALA A 251 18.28 -3.51 17.98
CA ALA A 251 18.67 -2.69 16.85
C ALA A 251 18.95 -3.56 15.61
N PRO A 252 18.50 -3.18 14.40
CA PRO A 252 18.91 -3.84 13.18
C PRO A 252 20.44 -3.71 13.02
N THR A 253 21.08 -4.72 12.45
CA THR A 253 22.55 -4.73 12.26
C THR A 253 22.92 -4.99 10.80
N GLY A 254 24.17 -4.70 10.42
CA GLY A 254 24.65 -4.99 9.07
C GLY A 254 23.91 -4.23 7.96
N LEU A 255 23.44 -3.01 8.25
CA LEU A 255 22.85 -2.15 7.23
C LEU A 255 23.89 -1.87 6.15
N ALA A 256 23.58 -2.26 4.92
CA ALA A 256 24.39 -2.07 3.74
C ALA A 256 23.55 -1.48 2.60
N ALA A 257 24.22 -0.75 1.72
CA ALA A 257 23.62 -0.21 0.51
C ALA A 257 24.27 -0.84 -0.73
N SER A 258 23.50 -1.05 -1.78
CA SER A 258 23.95 -1.61 -3.05
C SER A 258 23.15 -1.05 -4.22
N GLY A 259 23.64 -1.26 -5.45
CA GLY A 259 22.93 -0.86 -6.66
C GLY A 259 22.67 0.65 -6.76
N THR A 260 23.53 1.49 -6.17
CA THR A 260 23.36 2.94 -6.17
C THR A 260 23.47 3.51 -7.59
N THR A 261 22.43 4.20 -8.03
CA THR A 261 22.35 4.91 -9.31
C THR A 261 22.41 6.42 -9.09
N SER A 262 22.10 7.21 -10.11
CA SER A 262 21.95 8.66 -9.96
C SER A 262 20.69 9.08 -9.19
N THR A 263 19.69 8.20 -9.09
CA THR A 263 18.38 8.52 -8.50
C THR A 263 17.87 7.47 -7.51
N SER A 264 18.64 6.41 -7.25
CA SER A 264 18.20 5.34 -6.35
C SER A 264 19.35 4.63 -5.64
N THR A 265 19.03 3.92 -4.56
CA THR A 265 19.90 2.93 -3.90
C THR A 265 19.04 1.85 -3.22
N ASN A 266 19.56 0.64 -3.11
CA ASN A 266 18.92 -0.46 -2.39
C ASN A 266 19.58 -0.64 -1.03
N LEU A 267 18.78 -0.77 0.03
CA LEU A 267 19.22 -1.02 1.39
C LEU A 267 18.83 -2.43 1.82
N SER A 268 19.73 -3.08 2.56
CA SER A 268 19.49 -4.37 3.20
C SER A 268 20.13 -4.41 4.57
N TRP A 269 19.52 -5.12 5.53
CA TRP A 269 20.04 -5.27 6.89
C TRP A 269 19.74 -6.66 7.44
N THR A 270 20.33 -6.97 8.58
CA THR A 270 20.04 -8.16 9.37
C THR A 270 18.82 -7.91 10.25
N ALA A 271 17.91 -8.88 10.28
CA ALA A 271 16.66 -8.79 11.04
C ALA A 271 16.91 -8.52 12.53
N SER A 272 16.03 -7.73 13.12
CA SER A 272 15.93 -7.58 14.57
C SER A 272 15.18 -8.76 15.18
N THR A 273 15.43 -8.99 16.47
CA THR A 273 14.65 -9.92 17.30
C THR A 273 13.92 -9.14 18.39
N ASP A 274 12.84 -9.71 18.86
CA ASP A 274 12.01 -9.15 19.92
C ASP A 274 11.38 -10.30 20.72
N ASN A 275 10.98 -10.06 21.97
CA ASN A 275 10.34 -11.07 22.82
C ASN A 275 8.94 -11.47 22.36
N VAL A 276 8.23 -10.60 21.63
CA VAL A 276 6.93 -10.92 21.02
C VAL A 276 7.05 -10.97 19.50
N GLY A 277 7.68 -9.97 18.90
CA GLY A 277 7.95 -9.97 17.46
C GLY A 277 8.11 -8.59 16.85
N VAL A 278 8.92 -8.51 15.80
CA VAL A 278 9.17 -7.29 15.05
C VAL A 278 8.05 -7.07 14.02
N ALA A 279 7.38 -5.92 14.08
CA ALA A 279 6.29 -5.57 13.16
C ALA A 279 6.79 -4.88 11.88
N GLY A 280 7.95 -4.24 11.92
CA GLY A 280 8.57 -3.63 10.74
C GLY A 280 9.76 -2.73 11.08
N TYR A 281 10.20 -1.97 10.08
CA TYR A 281 11.38 -1.12 10.14
C TYR A 281 11.09 0.27 9.58
N ASP A 282 11.60 1.31 10.23
CA ASP A 282 11.64 2.67 9.69
C ASP A 282 13.00 2.90 9.03
N ILE A 283 12.99 3.46 7.81
CA ILE A 283 14.19 3.83 7.07
C ILE A 283 14.40 5.33 7.26
N LEU A 284 15.53 5.69 7.87
CA LEU A 284 15.92 7.06 8.11
C LEU A 284 17.01 7.49 7.14
N ARG A 285 16.93 8.72 6.64
CA ARG A 285 17.91 9.32 5.73
C ARG A 285 18.30 10.72 6.19
N ALA A 286 19.59 11.04 6.09
CA ALA A 286 20.13 12.38 6.23
C ALA A 286 20.95 12.76 4.98
N PRO A 287 20.92 14.03 4.53
CA PRO A 287 21.76 14.50 3.43
C PRO A 287 23.21 14.73 3.89
N GLY A 288 24.14 14.72 2.93
CA GLY A 288 25.55 15.05 3.13
C GLY A 288 26.36 13.95 3.83
N ALA A 289 27.69 14.08 3.79
CA ALA A 289 28.63 13.16 4.43
C ALA A 289 28.67 13.31 5.97
N SER A 290 28.24 14.45 6.50
CA SER A 290 28.21 14.76 7.94
C SER A 290 27.14 15.81 8.25
N GLY A 291 26.75 15.95 9.52
CA GLY A 291 25.73 16.92 9.96
C GLY A 291 24.30 16.50 9.58
N GLY A 292 23.34 17.43 9.56
CA GLY A 292 21.94 17.17 9.15
C GLY A 292 21.12 16.24 10.08
N THR A 293 19.79 16.32 9.96
CA THR A 293 18.87 15.49 10.76
C THR A 293 18.44 14.27 9.95
N PHE A 294 18.45 13.10 10.60
CA PHE A 294 17.85 11.88 10.04
C PHE A 294 16.32 12.00 10.10
N ALA A 295 15.67 11.91 8.94
CA ALA A 295 14.22 11.87 8.82
C ALA A 295 13.78 10.51 8.29
N VAL A 296 12.60 10.04 8.71
CA VAL A 296 11.99 8.83 8.15
C VAL A 296 11.59 9.10 6.70
N VAL A 297 12.07 8.28 5.78
CA VAL A 297 11.80 8.39 4.33
C VAL A 297 11.03 7.20 3.78
N GLY A 298 10.78 6.19 4.61
CA GLY A 298 10.01 5.00 4.23
C GLY A 298 9.92 4.00 5.37
N THR A 299 9.12 2.96 5.15
CA THR A 299 8.99 1.81 6.06
C THR A 299 9.11 0.50 5.28
N SER A 300 9.46 -0.59 5.96
CA SER A 300 9.51 -1.93 5.37
C SER A 300 9.08 -2.99 6.38
N THR A 301 8.34 -4.00 5.94
CA THR A 301 8.02 -5.21 6.73
C THR A 301 9.04 -6.34 6.51
N THR A 302 9.97 -6.15 5.57
CA THR A 302 11.08 -7.08 5.28
C THR A 302 12.41 -6.42 5.60
N THR A 303 13.51 -7.15 5.46
CA THR A 303 14.87 -6.64 5.73
C THR A 303 15.53 -5.95 4.54
N SER A 304 14.73 -5.41 3.62
CA SER A 304 15.22 -4.62 2.49
C SER A 304 14.31 -3.43 2.16
N PHE A 305 14.87 -2.42 1.49
CA PHE A 305 14.16 -1.23 1.04
C PHE A 305 14.83 -0.60 -0.18
N ALA A 306 14.07 -0.31 -1.23
CA ALA A 306 14.55 0.44 -2.39
C ALA A 306 14.21 1.93 -2.23
N ASN A 307 15.22 2.78 -2.07
CA ASN A 307 15.01 4.22 -1.95
C ASN A 307 15.24 4.91 -3.30
N THR A 308 14.19 5.48 -3.89
CA THR A 308 14.19 6.15 -5.20
C THR A 308 14.00 7.66 -5.07
N GLY A 309 14.12 8.40 -6.20
CA GLY A 309 13.94 9.86 -6.22
C GLY A 309 15.09 10.64 -5.56
N LEU A 310 16.28 10.03 -5.50
CA LEU A 310 17.48 10.69 -5.01
C LEU A 310 17.99 11.73 -6.01
N THR A 311 18.69 12.74 -5.51
CA THR A 311 19.40 13.70 -6.34
C THR A 311 20.73 13.11 -6.77
N ALA A 312 21.10 13.30 -8.03
CA ALA A 312 22.40 12.88 -8.55
C ALA A 312 23.57 13.55 -7.83
N SER A 313 24.74 12.92 -7.85
CA SER A 313 25.98 13.44 -7.25
C SER A 313 25.82 13.91 -5.80
N THR A 314 24.92 13.28 -5.04
CA THR A 314 24.55 13.68 -3.68
C THR A 314 24.85 12.54 -2.71
N THR A 315 25.57 12.88 -1.65
CA THR A 315 25.81 11.95 -0.55
C THR A 315 24.60 11.88 0.38
N TYR A 316 24.20 10.66 0.72
CA TYR A 316 23.18 10.36 1.70
C TYR A 316 23.73 9.39 2.75
N ARG A 317 23.24 9.53 3.98
CA ARG A 317 23.46 8.57 5.07
C ARG A 317 22.13 7.96 5.45
N TYR A 318 22.14 6.65 5.69
CA TYR A 318 20.97 5.88 6.08
C TYR A 318 21.18 5.19 7.42
N GLN A 319 20.09 5.09 8.15
CA GLN A 319 19.95 4.30 9.37
C GLN A 319 18.61 3.58 9.31
N VAL A 320 18.50 2.45 10.01
CA VAL A 320 17.25 1.71 10.15
C VAL A 320 17.00 1.43 11.62
N ARG A 321 15.75 1.52 12.06
CA ARG A 321 15.32 1.06 13.39
C ARG A 321 14.13 0.12 13.24
N ALA A 322 14.04 -0.86 14.12
CA ALA A 322 12.91 -1.77 14.20
C ALA A 322 11.81 -1.19 15.08
N ARG A 323 10.58 -1.61 14.82
CA ARG A 323 9.41 -1.34 15.64
C ARG A 323 8.61 -2.62 15.82
N ASP A 324 8.09 -2.82 17.01
CA ASP A 324 7.16 -3.92 17.29
C ASP A 324 5.71 -3.47 17.06
N ALA A 325 4.78 -4.36 17.37
CA ALA A 325 3.35 -4.10 17.25
C ALA A 325 2.77 -3.35 18.47
N ALA A 326 3.56 -3.19 19.54
CA ALA A 326 3.23 -2.44 20.77
C ALA A 326 3.65 -0.95 20.68
N GLY A 327 4.44 -0.59 19.67
CA GLY A 327 4.94 0.76 19.44
C GLY A 327 6.32 1.03 20.03
N ASN A 328 7.00 0.03 20.60
CA ASN A 328 8.37 0.20 21.05
C ASN A 328 9.30 0.28 19.83
N VAL A 329 10.29 1.17 19.91
CA VAL A 329 11.22 1.46 18.82
C VAL A 329 12.63 1.16 19.28
N SER A 330 13.37 0.39 18.48
CA SER A 330 14.76 0.04 18.78
C SER A 330 15.69 1.26 18.68
N ALA A 331 16.91 1.12 19.19
CA ALA A 331 18.01 1.94 18.74
C ALA A 331 18.24 1.78 17.22
N VAL A 332 18.86 2.78 16.59
CA VAL A 332 19.20 2.74 15.16
C VAL A 332 20.36 1.79 14.88
N SER A 333 20.41 1.28 13.65
CA SER A 333 21.51 0.48 13.10
C SER A 333 22.82 1.27 12.96
N ASN A 334 23.86 0.60 12.45
CA ASN A 334 25.00 1.29 11.86
C ASN A 334 24.55 2.24 10.73
N THR A 335 25.37 3.26 10.44
CA THR A 335 25.09 4.20 9.35
C THR A 335 25.68 3.68 8.04
N ALA A 336 24.86 3.55 7.00
CA ALA A 336 25.32 3.29 5.64
C ALA A 336 25.40 4.60 4.86
N GLN A 337 26.57 4.92 4.29
CA GLN A 337 26.77 6.10 3.46
C GLN A 337 26.85 5.71 1.99
N VAL A 338 26.14 6.45 1.14
CA VAL A 338 26.21 6.31 -0.32
C VAL A 338 26.35 7.68 -0.96
N THR A 339 27.02 7.72 -2.11
CA THR A 339 26.99 8.87 -3.01
C THR A 339 26.33 8.41 -4.29
N THR A 340 25.23 9.07 -4.67
CA THR A 340 24.57 8.77 -5.94
C THR A 340 25.51 9.07 -7.09
N SER A 341 25.41 8.25 -8.14
CA SER A 341 26.13 8.49 -9.38
C SER A 341 25.69 9.81 -10.00
N ALA A 342 26.46 10.32 -10.93
CA ALA A 342 26.03 11.47 -11.68
C ALA A 342 24.84 11.14 -12.59
N GLY A 343 23.91 12.09 -12.70
CA GLY A 343 22.86 12.03 -13.70
C GLY A 343 23.45 12.35 -15.07
N GLY A 344 23.05 11.61 -16.11
CA GLY A 344 23.30 12.04 -17.48
C GLY A 344 22.56 13.35 -17.74
N SER A 345 23.22 14.35 -18.32
CA SER A 345 22.55 15.62 -18.64
C SER A 345 21.45 15.42 -19.67
N THR A 346 20.23 15.85 -19.35
CA THR A 346 19.05 15.89 -20.25
C THR A 346 19.01 17.15 -21.15
N GLY A 347 20.17 17.77 -21.41
CA GLY A 347 20.25 19.07 -22.09
C GLY A 347 20.62 19.05 -23.58
N GLY A 348 20.88 17.86 -24.16
CA GLY A 348 21.33 17.71 -25.55
C GLY A 348 20.55 16.64 -26.33
N PRO A 349 20.81 16.50 -27.65
CA PRO A 349 20.15 15.51 -28.53
C PRO A 349 20.51 14.06 -28.20
N CYS A 350 21.39 13.82 -27.22
CA CYS A 350 21.65 12.50 -26.68
C CYS A 350 21.92 12.54 -25.18
N THR A 351 21.79 11.40 -24.52
CA THR A 351 22.20 11.16 -23.13
C THR A 351 23.27 10.08 -23.07
N ALA A 352 24.12 10.12 -22.05
CA ALA A 352 25.11 9.09 -21.77
C ALA A 352 24.99 8.64 -20.32
N VAL A 353 24.69 7.35 -20.12
CA VAL A 353 24.42 6.75 -18.81
C VAL A 353 25.47 5.68 -18.51
N PRO A 354 26.36 5.89 -17.54
CA PRO A 354 27.38 4.90 -17.17
C PRO A 354 26.80 3.80 -16.27
N THR A 355 27.30 2.58 -16.44
CA THR A 355 27.12 1.48 -15.49
C THR A 355 28.48 1.11 -14.89
N VAL A 356 28.55 1.02 -13.56
CA VAL A 356 29.76 0.57 -12.88
C VAL A 356 29.78 -0.95 -12.89
N GLN A 357 30.75 -1.56 -13.59
CA GLN A 357 30.83 -3.01 -13.71
C GLN A 357 31.63 -3.63 -12.57
N SER A 358 32.80 -3.08 -12.27
CA SER A 358 33.69 -3.60 -11.21
C SER A 358 34.58 -2.50 -10.63
N GLN A 359 35.05 -2.70 -9.40
CA GLN A 359 35.95 -1.79 -8.69
C GLN A 359 36.90 -2.59 -7.79
N TRP A 360 38.14 -2.11 -7.66
CA TRP A 360 39.16 -2.65 -6.75
C TRP A 360 40.02 -1.50 -6.20
N SER A 361 40.94 -1.74 -5.27
CA SER A 361 41.64 -0.67 -4.52
C SER A 361 42.23 0.42 -5.42
N THR A 362 42.86 0.03 -6.53
CA THR A 362 43.59 0.93 -7.44
C THR A 362 42.87 1.22 -8.77
N GLY A 363 41.63 0.77 -8.97
CA GLY A 363 40.93 1.01 -10.24
C GLY A 363 39.46 0.57 -10.32
N TYR A 364 38.86 0.78 -11.48
CA TYR A 364 37.45 0.49 -11.76
C TYR A 364 37.18 0.31 -13.26
N VAL A 365 36.09 -0.39 -13.58
CA VAL A 365 35.54 -0.53 -14.94
C VAL A 365 34.14 0.08 -15.01
N ILE A 366 33.94 0.98 -15.97
CA ILE A 366 32.63 1.50 -16.36
C ILE A 366 32.21 0.86 -17.67
N GLN A 367 31.18 0.00 -17.62
CA GLN A 367 30.57 -0.62 -18.79
C GLN A 367 29.16 -1.15 -18.49
N PRO A 368 28.21 -0.99 -19.43
CA PRO A 368 28.30 -0.09 -20.58
C PRO A 368 28.18 1.38 -20.15
N VAL A 369 28.75 2.29 -20.92
CA VAL A 369 28.22 3.65 -21.06
C VAL A 369 27.18 3.59 -22.18
N THR A 370 25.91 3.65 -21.79
CA THR A 370 24.77 3.60 -22.73
C THR A 370 24.53 5.00 -23.28
N VAL A 371 24.60 5.14 -24.60
CA VAL A 371 24.25 6.39 -25.30
C VAL A 371 22.88 6.23 -25.92
N THR A 372 21.98 7.15 -25.60
CA THR A 372 20.60 7.18 -26.12
C THR A 372 20.38 8.45 -26.91
N ASN A 373 19.82 8.33 -28.11
CA ASN A 373 19.35 9.49 -28.87
C ASN A 373 18.02 9.97 -28.28
N THR A 374 18.04 11.17 -27.68
CA THR A 374 16.87 11.82 -27.08
C THR A 374 16.27 12.90 -27.98
N GLY A 375 16.87 13.13 -29.15
CA GLY A 375 16.35 14.00 -30.19
C GLY A 375 15.26 13.36 -31.04
N THR A 376 14.73 14.15 -31.98
CA THR A 376 13.67 13.75 -32.92
C THR A 376 14.19 13.26 -34.27
N ALA A 377 15.50 13.37 -34.53
CA ALA A 377 16.15 12.95 -35.76
C ALA A 377 17.22 11.88 -35.50
N THR A 378 17.48 11.04 -36.49
CA THR A 378 18.58 10.07 -36.44
C THR A 378 19.92 10.78 -36.35
N ILE A 379 20.75 10.36 -35.41
CA ILE A 379 22.13 10.86 -35.26
C ILE A 379 23.08 9.89 -35.93
N THR A 380 24.18 10.38 -36.50
CA THR A 380 25.19 9.56 -37.21
C THR A 380 26.47 9.35 -36.40
N SER A 381 26.67 10.15 -35.35
CA SER A 381 27.74 9.99 -34.38
C SER A 381 27.37 10.67 -33.07
N TRP A 382 28.12 10.34 -32.02
CA TRP A 382 27.99 10.96 -30.71
C TRP A 382 29.38 11.21 -30.11
N THR A 383 29.46 12.20 -29.24
CA THR A 383 30.64 12.52 -28.43
C THR A 383 30.20 12.60 -26.97
N VAL A 384 30.85 11.81 -26.11
CA VAL A 384 30.64 11.83 -24.66
C VAL A 384 31.86 12.45 -24.00
N THR A 385 31.67 13.53 -23.26
CA THR A 385 32.71 14.10 -22.39
C THR A 385 32.49 13.61 -20.97
N ILE A 386 33.56 13.15 -20.35
CA ILE A 386 33.61 12.50 -19.04
C ILE A 386 34.62 13.23 -18.17
N THR A 387 34.21 13.67 -16.97
CA THR A 387 35.16 14.21 -15.98
C THR A 387 35.57 13.14 -14.99
N LEU A 388 36.86 12.81 -14.96
CA LEU A 388 37.48 11.91 -13.99
C LEU A 388 37.68 12.62 -12.63
N PRO A 389 37.54 11.94 -11.48
CA PRO A 389 37.90 12.51 -10.19
C PRO A 389 39.39 12.86 -10.11
N ALA A 390 39.78 13.83 -9.29
CA ALA A 390 41.18 14.25 -9.19
C ALA A 390 42.12 13.07 -8.87
N GLY A 391 43.22 12.96 -9.63
CA GLY A 391 44.21 11.89 -9.48
C GLY A 391 43.85 10.57 -10.16
N HIS A 392 42.67 10.45 -10.78
CA HIS A 392 42.30 9.29 -11.58
C HIS A 392 42.83 9.45 -13.01
N ALA A 393 43.16 8.35 -13.67
CA ALA A 393 43.58 8.35 -15.07
C ALA A 393 42.89 7.24 -15.86
N LEU A 394 42.69 7.48 -17.15
CA LEU A 394 42.19 6.46 -18.07
C LEU A 394 43.29 5.44 -18.36
N THR A 395 43.02 4.14 -18.19
CA THR A 395 43.99 3.07 -18.48
C THR A 395 43.62 2.21 -19.68
N GLY A 396 42.36 2.25 -20.13
CA GLY A 396 41.91 1.53 -21.32
C GLY A 396 40.49 1.89 -21.72
N SER A 397 40.14 1.68 -22.99
CA SER A 397 38.79 1.88 -23.52
C SER A 397 38.50 0.91 -24.67
N TRP A 398 37.23 0.65 -24.94
CA TRP A 398 36.76 -0.18 -26.05
C TRP A 398 35.48 0.40 -26.65
N ASN A 399 35.24 0.13 -27.94
CA ASN A 399 34.11 0.62 -28.73
C ASN A 399 33.94 2.16 -28.74
N ALA A 400 34.99 2.92 -28.45
CA ALA A 400 35.05 4.37 -28.63
C ALA A 400 36.48 4.81 -28.93
N THR A 401 36.62 5.86 -29.73
CA THR A 401 37.88 6.58 -29.87
C THR A 401 37.98 7.60 -28.75
N VAL A 402 39.00 7.46 -27.88
CA VAL A 402 39.10 8.25 -26.65
C VAL A 402 40.33 9.15 -26.65
N THR A 403 40.16 10.40 -26.26
CA THR A 403 41.23 11.38 -25.99
C THR A 403 41.11 11.89 -24.55
N THR A 404 42.24 12.14 -23.89
CA THR A 404 42.25 12.66 -22.51
C THR A 404 43.06 13.95 -22.45
N SER A 405 42.52 14.97 -21.76
CA SER A 405 43.21 16.23 -21.45
C SER A 405 42.97 16.57 -19.97
N GLY A 406 44.00 16.43 -19.14
CA GLY A 406 43.85 16.48 -17.69
C GLY A 406 42.86 15.43 -17.21
N GLN A 407 41.87 15.85 -16.41
CA GLN A 407 40.80 14.96 -15.94
C GLN A 407 39.62 14.82 -16.91
N THR A 408 39.69 15.44 -18.10
CA THR A 408 38.61 15.40 -19.07
C THR A 408 38.89 14.33 -20.12
N VAL A 409 38.00 13.36 -20.22
CA VAL A 409 38.02 12.29 -21.22
C VAL A 409 36.94 12.56 -22.26
N THR A 410 37.29 12.53 -23.54
CA THR A 410 36.34 12.68 -24.65
C THR A 410 36.30 11.38 -25.44
N ALA A 411 35.15 10.70 -25.41
CA ALA A 411 34.89 9.46 -26.13
C ALA A 411 33.99 9.73 -27.34
N LYS A 412 34.43 9.33 -28.54
CA LYS A 412 33.67 9.45 -29.78
C LYS A 412 33.24 8.08 -30.28
N SER A 413 32.06 8.03 -30.90
CA SER A 413 31.53 6.83 -31.56
C SER A 413 32.50 6.27 -32.60
N VAL A 414 32.50 4.95 -32.76
CA VAL A 414 33.16 4.23 -33.85
C VAL A 414 32.12 3.80 -34.89
N ALA A 415 32.57 3.31 -36.05
CA ALA A 415 31.71 3.08 -37.22
C ALA A 415 30.46 2.23 -36.94
N HIS A 416 30.53 1.24 -36.04
CA HIS A 416 29.43 0.31 -35.79
C HIS A 416 28.43 0.77 -34.72
N ASN A 417 28.69 1.87 -33.99
CA ASN A 417 27.85 2.30 -32.87
C ASN A 417 27.47 3.80 -32.88
N GLY A 418 27.79 4.53 -33.94
CA GLY A 418 27.47 5.96 -34.05
C GLY A 418 26.02 6.27 -34.45
N THR A 419 25.42 5.45 -35.31
CA THR A 419 24.09 5.72 -35.86
C THR A 419 22.97 5.26 -34.92
N LEU A 420 22.15 6.20 -34.45
CA LEU A 420 21.01 5.93 -33.55
C LEU A 420 19.74 6.65 -34.02
N ALA A 421 18.67 5.90 -34.26
CA ALA A 421 17.33 6.46 -34.47
C ALA A 421 16.80 7.15 -33.20
N PRO A 422 15.79 8.05 -33.30
CA PRO A 422 15.14 8.64 -32.12
C PRO A 422 14.70 7.57 -31.10
N GLY A 423 15.06 7.75 -29.84
CA GLY A 423 14.78 6.81 -28.75
C GLY A 423 15.64 5.54 -28.75
N ALA A 424 16.43 5.28 -29.79
CA ALA A 424 17.33 4.14 -29.83
C ALA A 424 18.53 4.37 -28.90
N SER A 425 19.02 3.27 -28.33
CA SER A 425 20.20 3.24 -27.47
C SER A 425 21.21 2.25 -28.02
N THR A 426 22.49 2.53 -27.85
CA THR A 426 23.55 1.54 -28.06
C THR A 426 24.18 1.15 -26.72
N THR A 427 24.63 -0.10 -26.61
CA THR A 427 25.52 -0.56 -25.53
C THR A 427 26.94 -0.09 -25.86
N SER A 428 27.10 1.23 -25.83
CA SER A 428 27.97 1.96 -26.76
C SER A 428 29.45 1.67 -26.55
N PHE A 429 29.96 1.87 -25.34
CA PHE A 429 31.38 1.74 -25.06
C PHE A 429 31.65 1.54 -23.58
N GLY A 430 32.90 1.26 -23.23
CA GLY A 430 33.33 1.20 -21.84
C GLY A 430 34.77 1.62 -21.68
N PHE A 431 35.16 1.84 -20.43
CA PHE A 431 36.53 2.21 -20.10
C PHE A 431 36.94 1.73 -18.72
N GLN A 432 38.25 1.61 -18.54
CA GLN A 432 38.91 1.34 -17.28
C GLN A 432 39.65 2.59 -16.81
N GLY A 433 39.52 2.91 -15.52
CA GLY A 433 40.26 3.98 -14.86
C GLY A 433 41.14 3.46 -13.72
N SER A 434 42.31 4.04 -13.54
CA SER A 434 43.10 3.94 -12.32
C SER A 434 42.65 5.01 -11.31
N ARG A 435 42.85 4.73 -10.03
CA ARG A 435 42.58 5.66 -8.93
C ARG A 435 43.63 5.58 -7.82
N PRO A 436 43.86 6.67 -7.07
CA PRO A 436 44.66 6.63 -5.84
C PRO A 436 44.04 5.69 -4.79
N ASP A 437 44.87 4.96 -4.05
CA ASP A 437 44.40 4.06 -2.99
C ASP A 437 43.53 4.79 -1.95
N GLY A 438 42.39 4.19 -1.64
CA GLY A 438 41.40 4.74 -0.71
C GLY A 438 40.43 5.77 -1.31
N ASN A 439 40.68 6.27 -2.53
CA ASN A 439 39.73 7.14 -3.22
C ASN A 439 38.69 6.31 -3.98
N THR A 440 37.47 6.21 -3.46
CA THR A 440 36.36 5.46 -4.09
C THR A 440 35.48 6.32 -5.00
N ALA A 441 35.88 7.55 -5.33
CA ALA A 441 35.12 8.40 -6.23
C ALA A 441 35.04 7.78 -7.64
N LEU A 442 33.94 8.05 -8.33
CA LEU A 442 33.72 7.61 -9.71
C LEU A 442 33.49 8.83 -10.61
N PRO A 443 33.75 8.71 -11.93
CA PRO A 443 33.48 9.79 -12.87
C PRO A 443 32.04 10.27 -12.77
N SER A 444 31.86 11.58 -12.74
CA SER A 444 30.62 12.20 -12.26
C SER A 444 30.03 13.26 -13.19
N ALA A 445 30.52 13.37 -14.43
CA ALA A 445 29.92 14.26 -15.41
C ALA A 445 30.01 13.58 -16.77
N TYR A 446 28.87 13.11 -17.29
CA TYR A 446 28.76 12.55 -18.62
C TYR A 446 27.88 13.50 -19.44
N THR A 447 28.50 14.23 -20.36
CA THR A 447 27.78 15.10 -21.29
C THR A 447 27.86 14.52 -22.69
N CYS A 448 26.70 14.33 -23.31
CA CYS A 448 26.61 13.80 -24.67
C CYS A 448 26.24 14.92 -25.63
N THR A 449 26.99 15.01 -26.73
CA THR A 449 26.71 15.90 -27.86
C THR A 449 26.70 15.11 -29.16
N THR A 450 26.00 15.63 -30.16
CA THR A 450 25.99 15.12 -31.54
C THR A 450 26.49 16.22 -32.47
N PRO A 451 26.95 15.88 -33.68
CA PRO A 451 27.19 16.88 -34.73
C PRO A 451 25.96 17.73 -35.02
#